data_AF-A0A8S9WQC6-F1
#
_entry.id   AF-A0A8S9WQC6-F1
#
_cell.length_a   1.000
_cell.length_b   1.000
_cell.length_c   1.000
_cell.angle_alpha   90.00
_cell.angle_beta   90.00
_cell.angle_gamma   90.00
#
_symmetry.space_group_name_H-M   'P 1'
#
loop_
_entity.id
_entity.type
_entity.pdbx_description
1 polymer ?
#
loop_
_entity_poly.entity_id
_entity_poly.type
_entity_poly.pdbx_seq_one_letter_code
_entity_poly.pdbx_strand_id
1 'polypeptide(L)'
;MKDPNFKSLTKFYLVLVTLRVALSAKPNEQYCSMNVGHTMCLYTKFDSMGLGCYDYNEIPSSTLQYSILDKHNSLRNHYSEFGWGKAQFQVPNMLAFVWDTELADIAARWAWQCPFGEDDYRNVDRFEVANLVGILSEIDHFPSVDDVWRSLTEGNHTFHELRSDQRQNGSLKSSFNSDEPLSILTNPYFKYVGCAAARYQQIVQDVREHRRILVCNYGPLSLSYDSNQPSDAPCSSCPEGTSCYSGSPYPNLCYDEKEIEGDKLDVHYESRDFYEEFSLYKNSTNKYCSELCKNGEVHTKCKYQFPTDKYEEVTQILGEQMKTVLLRQHNVVRNNFANGYWTNIPQSSPFQTKYSNLQSTNLPLAANMREMQWNDDLALSASIWTMQCIAEKDKCRDEYLPAGSLVREYVTQLVDAVNWTGKDGFPNADLSFYKWYSEHLLFTEDKIIPFSNTKDPTKEYREFAQIIWAESYFLGCATTVCRNNNSTSSLIVTACNYGPGGVVEGRNVYVRGGPCTHCMILNRTTHGGAYCSSTYPYLCSGSVFASQRFAIQALLTIAGILLILQ
;
A
#
# COMPACT_ATOMS: atom_id res chain seq x y z
N MET A 1 8.59 -7.31 57.42
CA MET A 1 9.94 -6.74 57.28
C MET A 1 10.05 -6.15 55.88
N LYS A 2 10.41 -4.87 55.78
CA LYS A 2 10.55 -4.14 54.51
C LYS A 2 11.86 -4.59 53.85
N ASP A 3 11.78 -5.25 52.70
CA ASP A 3 12.95 -5.65 51.92
C ASP A 3 13.59 -4.41 51.26
N PRO A 4 14.85 -4.06 51.55
CA PRO A 4 15.49 -2.86 51.02
C PRO A 4 15.79 -2.92 49.52
N ASN A 5 15.66 -4.09 48.87
CA ASN A 5 16.07 -4.28 47.48
C ASN A 5 15.03 -3.83 46.43
N PHE A 6 13.80 -3.54 46.83
CA PHE A 6 12.74 -3.21 45.86
C PHE A 6 12.84 -1.78 45.28
N LYS A 7 13.57 -0.86 45.93
CA LYS A 7 13.75 0.52 45.45
C LYS A 7 14.93 0.72 44.48
N SER A 8 15.85 -0.25 44.40
CA SER A 8 16.99 -0.19 43.46
C SER A 8 16.61 -0.68 42.06
N LEU A 9 15.79 -1.74 41.99
CA LEU A 9 15.29 -2.32 40.74
C LEU A 9 14.33 -1.39 39.97
N THR A 10 13.50 -0.60 40.66
CA THR A 10 12.59 0.36 40.00
C THR A 10 13.33 1.54 39.36
N LYS A 11 14.48 1.96 39.92
CA LYS A 11 15.32 3.00 39.29
C LYS A 11 16.10 2.45 38.09
N PHE A 12 16.54 1.20 38.11
CA PHE A 12 17.17 0.56 36.96
C PHE A 12 16.19 0.33 35.80
N TYR A 13 14.95 -0.07 36.11
CA TYR A 13 13.89 -0.22 35.11
C TYR A 13 13.43 1.13 34.54
N LEU A 14 13.34 2.20 35.34
CA LEU A 14 13.00 3.52 34.80
C LEU A 14 14.09 4.06 33.86
N VAL A 15 15.37 3.85 34.18
CA VAL A 15 16.49 4.30 33.31
C VAL A 15 16.56 3.51 32.01
N LEU A 16 16.25 2.21 32.03
CA LEU A 16 16.18 1.38 30.82
C LEU A 16 14.91 1.62 29.99
N VAL A 17 13.80 2.03 30.60
CA VAL A 17 12.56 2.39 29.90
C VAL A 17 12.64 3.80 29.32
N THR A 18 13.37 4.74 29.95
CA THR A 18 13.68 6.04 29.31
C THR A 18 14.72 5.93 28.20
N LEU A 19 15.58 4.90 28.18
CA LEU A 19 16.51 4.64 27.07
C LEU A 19 15.91 3.82 25.90
N ARG A 20 14.72 3.25 26.05
CA ARG A 20 14.07 2.46 24.98
C ARG A 20 12.93 3.18 24.24
N VAL A 21 12.74 4.48 24.48
CA VAL A 21 11.89 5.37 23.65
C VAL A 21 12.74 6.19 22.65
N ALA A 22 14.07 6.05 22.66
CA ALA A 22 14.98 6.69 21.71
C ALA A 22 15.72 5.64 20.85
N LEU A 23 15.02 5.07 19.87
CA LEU A 23 15.60 4.32 18.75
C LEU A 23 14.70 4.67 17.55
N SER A 24 15.11 5.36 16.49
CA SER A 24 16.45 5.56 15.92
C SER A 24 16.45 6.86 15.09
N ALA A 25 16.84 7.98 15.68
CA ALA A 25 17.44 9.08 14.92
C ALA A 25 18.94 9.09 15.30
N LYS A 26 19.83 9.02 14.30
CA LYS A 26 21.27 9.19 14.55
C LYS A 26 21.50 10.55 15.25
N PRO A 27 22.37 10.62 16.27
CA PRO A 27 22.67 11.89 16.93
C PRO A 27 23.22 12.90 15.93
N ASN A 28 22.79 14.17 16.03
CA ASN A 28 23.24 15.23 15.12
C ASN A 28 24.77 15.38 15.10
N GLU A 29 25.46 15.08 16.22
CA GLU A 29 26.92 15.12 16.31
C GLU A 29 27.61 14.20 15.30
N GLN A 30 26.96 13.09 14.91
CA GLN A 30 27.51 12.16 13.94
C GLN A 30 27.52 12.78 12.54
N TYR A 31 26.42 13.42 12.13
CA TYR A 31 26.36 14.16 10.87
C TYR A 31 27.32 15.35 10.85
N CYS A 32 27.45 16.08 11.97
CA CYS A 32 28.42 17.15 12.12
C CYS A 32 29.87 16.69 11.97
N SER A 33 30.16 15.46 12.40
CA SER A 33 31.48 14.86 12.28
C SER A 33 31.80 14.42 10.86
N MET A 34 30.78 14.06 10.06
CA MET A 34 30.93 13.80 8.62
C MET A 34 31.23 15.09 7.86
N ASN A 35 30.39 16.11 8.07
CA ASN A 35 30.59 17.44 7.50
C ASN A 35 29.88 18.48 8.36
N VAL A 36 30.60 19.55 8.72
CA VAL A 36 30.04 20.66 9.52
C VAL A 36 28.92 21.42 8.79
N GLY A 37 28.90 21.37 7.45
CA GLY A 37 27.85 21.91 6.60
C GLY A 37 26.69 20.94 6.33
N HIS A 38 26.71 19.74 6.90
CA HIS A 38 25.64 18.75 6.69
C HIS A 38 24.29 19.30 7.13
N THR A 39 23.23 19.05 6.37
CA THR A 39 21.87 19.55 6.64
C THR A 39 21.37 19.19 8.04
N MET A 40 21.57 17.96 8.48
CA MET A 40 21.25 17.52 9.85
C MET A 40 22.16 18.13 10.94
N CYS A 41 23.33 18.66 10.57
CA CYS A 41 24.23 19.36 11.49
C CYS A 41 23.88 20.85 11.62
N LEU A 42 23.62 21.54 10.50
CA LEU A 42 23.28 22.96 10.50
C LEU A 42 21.93 23.22 11.17
N TYR A 43 20.96 22.35 10.89
CA TYR A 43 19.57 22.53 11.27
C TYR A 43 19.20 21.55 12.40
N THR A 44 19.80 21.75 13.57
CA THR A 44 19.74 20.79 14.68
C THR A 44 18.36 20.64 15.35
N LYS A 45 17.48 21.64 15.23
CA LYS A 45 16.11 21.59 15.78
C LYS A 45 15.11 21.25 14.71
N PHE A 46 14.21 20.28 14.96
CA PHE A 46 13.14 19.84 14.04
C PHE A 46 12.33 20.99 13.40
N ASP A 47 12.27 22.15 14.04
CA ASP A 47 11.54 23.35 13.60
C ASP A 47 12.44 24.53 13.17
N SER A 48 13.74 24.31 12.91
CA SER A 48 14.66 25.35 12.43
C SER A 48 14.33 25.73 10.98
N MET A 49 13.26 26.49 10.82
CA MET A 49 12.69 26.89 9.54
C MET A 49 13.45 28.09 8.98
N GLY A 50 13.61 28.12 7.65
CA GLY A 50 14.25 29.24 6.96
C GLY A 50 13.48 30.57 7.20
N LEU A 51 14.21 31.68 7.37
CA LEU A 51 13.61 33.00 7.65
C LEU A 51 12.67 33.52 6.53
N GLY A 52 12.72 32.91 5.33
CA GLY A 52 11.87 33.25 4.19
C GLY A 52 10.64 32.35 3.99
N CYS A 53 10.38 31.40 4.90
CA CYS A 53 9.25 30.49 4.85
C CYS A 53 8.04 31.06 5.60
N TYR A 54 6.99 31.47 4.90
CA TYR A 54 5.72 31.85 5.51
C TYR A 54 4.67 30.75 5.32
N ASP A 55 3.72 30.60 6.25
CA ASP A 55 2.61 29.63 6.13
C ASP A 55 3.07 28.20 5.78
N TYR A 56 4.18 27.77 6.38
CA TYR A 56 4.75 26.45 6.09
C TYR A 56 3.87 25.34 6.63
N ASN A 57 3.67 24.30 5.83
CA ASN A 57 2.97 23.09 6.23
C ASN A 57 3.62 21.88 5.55
N GLU A 58 4.13 20.95 6.35
CA GLU A 58 4.69 19.69 5.87
C GLU A 58 3.61 18.64 5.62
N ILE A 59 3.85 17.80 4.62
CA ILE A 59 3.07 16.59 4.43
C ILE A 59 3.75 15.49 5.27
N PRO A 60 3.02 14.84 6.19
CA PRO A 60 3.59 13.77 7.00
C PRO A 60 4.22 12.68 6.12
N SER A 61 5.44 12.25 6.47
CA SER A 61 6.18 11.23 5.72
C SER A 61 5.38 9.93 5.56
N SER A 62 4.59 9.54 6.57
CA SER A 62 3.68 8.38 6.52
C SER A 62 2.59 8.47 5.44
N THR A 63 2.20 9.70 5.07
CA THR A 63 1.21 9.98 4.04
C THR A 63 1.84 10.07 2.66
N LEU A 64 3.10 10.53 2.59
CA LEU A 64 3.84 10.74 1.34
C LEU A 64 4.52 9.46 0.83
N GLN A 65 5.05 8.65 1.74
CA GLN A 65 5.88 7.47 1.48
C GLN A 65 5.30 6.58 0.38
N TYR A 66 4.04 6.17 0.52
CA TYR A 66 3.43 5.19 -0.40
C TYR A 66 3.20 5.76 -1.79
N SER A 67 2.58 6.94 -1.87
CA SER A 67 2.28 7.59 -3.15
C SER A 67 3.55 7.88 -3.94
N ILE A 68 4.57 8.42 -3.26
CA ILE A 68 5.83 8.75 -3.92
C ILE A 68 6.60 7.50 -4.31
N LEU A 69 6.71 6.49 -3.44
CA LEU A 69 7.39 5.24 -3.79
C LEU A 69 6.72 4.53 -4.98
N ASP A 70 5.39 4.52 -5.01
CA ASP A 70 4.61 3.96 -6.12
C ASP A 70 4.86 4.71 -7.43
N LYS A 71 4.79 6.04 -7.41
CA LYS A 71 5.09 6.88 -8.58
C LYS A 71 6.49 6.63 -9.12
N HIS A 72 7.49 6.50 -8.25
CA HIS A 72 8.86 6.19 -8.66
C HIS A 72 8.96 4.81 -9.31
N ASN A 73 8.44 3.77 -8.66
CA ASN A 73 8.55 2.41 -9.17
C ASN A 73 7.70 2.20 -10.44
N SER A 74 6.53 2.82 -10.53
CA SER A 74 5.70 2.82 -11.73
C SER A 74 6.43 3.46 -12.91
N LEU A 75 7.02 4.65 -12.71
CA LEU A 75 7.84 5.33 -13.71
C LEU A 75 9.02 4.45 -14.16
N ARG A 76 9.78 3.89 -13.23
CA ARG A 76 10.95 3.04 -13.53
C ARG A 76 10.56 1.76 -14.25
N ASN A 77 9.44 1.15 -13.90
CA ASN A 77 8.93 -0.06 -14.54
C ASN A 77 8.54 0.19 -16.00
N HIS A 78 7.85 1.30 -16.24
CA HIS A 78 7.50 1.73 -17.59
C HIS A 78 8.77 2.05 -18.39
N TYR A 79 9.67 2.85 -17.81
CA TYR A 79 10.93 3.24 -18.43
C TYR A 79 11.82 2.03 -18.77
N SER A 80 11.84 1.02 -17.91
CA SER A 80 12.58 -0.23 -18.10
C SER A 80 12.15 -0.98 -19.36
N GLU A 81 10.86 -1.01 -19.66
CA GLU A 81 10.31 -1.75 -20.81
C GLU A 81 10.24 -0.92 -22.09
N PHE A 82 9.84 0.35 -21.98
CA PHE A 82 9.46 1.16 -23.14
C PHE A 82 10.43 2.29 -23.45
N GLY A 83 11.39 2.58 -22.57
CA GLY A 83 12.22 3.77 -22.64
C GLY A 83 11.40 5.04 -22.36
N TRP A 84 11.76 6.15 -23.01
CA TRP A 84 11.06 7.43 -22.83
C TRP A 84 10.90 8.19 -24.15
N GLY A 85 9.75 8.84 -24.30
CA GLY A 85 9.44 9.63 -25.49
C GLY A 85 9.41 8.77 -26.78
N LYS A 86 10.20 9.17 -27.78
CA LYS A 86 10.26 8.48 -29.09
C LYS A 86 11.39 7.44 -29.18
N ALA A 87 12.26 7.36 -28.18
CA ALA A 87 13.38 6.42 -28.16
C ALA A 87 12.94 5.15 -27.44
N GLN A 88 12.77 4.07 -28.18
CA GLN A 88 12.50 2.74 -27.62
C GLN A 88 13.81 2.06 -27.27
N PHE A 89 13.99 1.74 -25.99
CA PHE A 89 15.07 0.93 -25.47
C PHE A 89 14.59 0.25 -24.19
N GLN A 90 15.31 -0.78 -23.76
CA GLN A 90 15.01 -1.52 -22.55
C GLN A 90 16.17 -1.41 -21.54
N VAL A 91 15.86 -1.47 -20.25
CA VAL A 91 16.85 -1.35 -19.16
C VAL A 91 16.89 -2.67 -18.36
N PRO A 92 17.92 -3.51 -18.57
CA PRO A 92 17.91 -4.89 -18.06
C PRO A 92 18.21 -5.03 -16.56
N ASN A 93 18.60 -3.96 -15.89
CA ASN A 93 19.12 -3.96 -14.51
C ASN A 93 18.44 -2.94 -13.60
N MET A 94 17.24 -2.45 -13.95
CA MET A 94 16.53 -1.42 -13.19
C MET A 94 16.12 -1.94 -11.80
N LEU A 95 16.73 -1.44 -10.73
CA LEU A 95 16.33 -1.79 -9.37
C LEU A 95 14.98 -1.16 -8.98
N ALA A 96 14.17 -1.91 -8.23
CA ALA A 96 13.04 -1.36 -7.51
C ALA A 96 13.51 -0.49 -6.35
N PHE A 97 12.92 0.70 -6.21
CA PHE A 97 13.17 1.54 -5.05
C PHE A 97 12.54 0.95 -3.79
N VAL A 98 13.30 1.06 -2.70
CA VAL A 98 12.89 0.79 -1.34
C VAL A 98 12.91 2.10 -0.55
N TRP A 99 11.88 2.34 0.26
CA TRP A 99 11.83 3.55 1.08
C TRP A 99 12.90 3.54 2.18
N ASP A 100 13.61 4.65 2.31
CA ASP A 100 14.63 4.85 3.34
C ASP A 100 14.26 6.06 4.21
N THR A 101 13.94 5.78 5.47
CA THR A 101 13.50 6.80 6.43
C THR A 101 14.61 7.80 6.77
N GLU A 102 15.88 7.38 6.80
CA GLU A 102 17.01 8.29 7.06
C GLU A 102 17.12 9.33 5.94
N LEU A 103 16.98 8.88 4.68
CA LEU A 103 16.96 9.78 3.52
C LEU A 103 15.76 10.73 3.53
N ALA A 104 14.59 10.24 3.94
CA ALA A 104 13.36 11.05 4.04
C ALA A 104 13.45 12.11 5.14
N ASP A 105 14.05 11.79 6.28
CA ASP A 105 14.26 12.75 7.38
C ASP A 105 15.25 13.86 6.96
N ILE A 106 16.31 13.52 6.22
CA ILE A 106 17.24 14.51 5.66
C ILE A 106 16.52 15.37 4.60
N ALA A 107 15.67 14.77 3.75
CA ALA A 107 14.89 15.51 2.77
C ALA A 107 13.90 16.48 3.43
N ALA A 108 13.24 16.06 4.52
CA ALA A 108 12.35 16.92 5.30
C ALA A 108 13.10 18.09 5.92
N ARG A 109 14.31 17.83 6.44
CA ARG A 109 15.18 18.85 7.01
C ARG A 109 15.52 19.95 6.00
N TRP A 110 15.83 19.55 4.77
CA TRP A 110 16.09 20.48 3.67
C TRP A 110 14.84 21.23 3.24
N ALA A 111 13.70 20.55 3.12
CA ALA A 111 12.43 21.18 2.76
C ALA A 111 12.00 22.30 3.73
N TRP A 112 12.29 22.17 5.04
CA TRP A 112 12.05 23.24 6.03
C TRP A 112 12.83 24.53 5.79
N GLN A 113 13.87 24.49 4.95
CA GLN A 113 14.67 25.67 4.66
C GLN A 113 14.09 26.53 3.54
N CYS A 114 13.01 26.07 2.88
CA CYS A 114 12.47 26.67 1.66
C CYS A 114 13.57 26.96 0.64
N PRO A 115 14.37 25.93 0.29
CA PRO A 115 15.56 26.10 -0.51
C PRO A 115 15.18 26.58 -1.91
N PHE A 116 16.12 27.22 -2.58
CA PHE A 116 15.99 27.57 -4.00
C PHE A 116 16.57 26.48 -4.93
N GLY A 117 17.11 25.41 -4.37
CA GLY A 117 17.78 24.34 -5.11
C GLY A 117 18.16 23.16 -4.23
N GLU A 118 19.13 22.40 -4.71
CA GLU A 118 19.57 21.14 -4.11
C GLU A 118 20.38 21.33 -2.82
N ASP A 119 20.39 20.28 -2.01
CA ASP A 119 21.18 20.17 -0.78
C ASP A 119 22.57 19.64 -1.08
N ASP A 120 23.62 20.45 -0.90
CA ASP A 120 25.00 20.02 -1.18
C ASP A 120 25.55 18.99 -0.17
N TYR A 121 25.00 18.88 1.04
CA TYR A 121 25.60 18.13 2.15
C TYR A 121 24.57 17.25 2.89
N ARG A 122 24.24 16.11 2.27
CA ARG A 122 23.14 15.21 2.66
C ARG A 122 23.51 13.72 2.75
N ASN A 123 24.81 13.42 2.68
CA ASN A 123 25.31 12.04 2.63
C ASN A 123 25.05 11.31 3.96
N VAL A 124 24.83 10.00 3.86
CA VAL A 124 24.72 9.11 5.03
C VAL A 124 26.00 8.30 5.20
N ASP A 125 26.25 7.75 6.39
CA ASP A 125 27.45 6.92 6.63
C ASP A 125 27.57 5.72 5.68
N ARG A 126 26.43 5.27 5.13
CA ARG A 126 26.35 4.11 4.25
C ARG A 126 26.79 4.40 2.82
N PHE A 127 26.57 5.63 2.32
CA PHE A 127 26.80 5.99 0.92
C PHE A 127 26.61 7.49 0.66
N GLU A 128 27.16 7.96 -0.46
CA GLU A 128 26.82 9.27 -1.03
C GLU A 128 25.38 9.28 -1.55
N VAL A 129 24.74 10.45 -1.51
CA VAL A 129 23.31 10.61 -1.75
C VAL A 129 23.10 11.60 -2.90
N ALA A 130 22.27 11.24 -3.88
CA ALA A 130 21.77 12.16 -4.90
C ALA A 130 20.55 12.94 -4.38
N ASN A 131 20.30 14.14 -4.90
CA ASN A 131 19.17 14.99 -4.51
C ASN A 131 18.31 15.24 -5.73
N LEU A 132 17.01 15.35 -5.53
CA LEU A 132 16.12 15.97 -6.49
C LEU A 132 15.20 16.91 -5.76
N VAL A 133 15.14 18.16 -6.21
CA VAL A 133 14.26 19.19 -5.63
C VAL A 133 13.32 19.70 -6.71
N GLY A 134 12.04 19.36 -6.58
CA GLY A 134 10.98 19.94 -7.39
C GLY A 134 10.32 21.09 -6.64
N ILE A 135 10.26 22.27 -7.25
CA ILE A 135 9.54 23.43 -6.72
C ILE A 135 8.61 23.96 -7.81
N LEU A 136 7.33 24.04 -7.48
CA LEU A 136 6.36 24.80 -8.27
C LEU A 136 5.86 25.99 -7.48
N SER A 137 5.63 27.09 -8.19
CA SER A 137 5.22 28.37 -7.63
C SER A 137 4.02 28.89 -8.40
N GLU A 138 3.00 29.32 -7.67
CA GLU A 138 1.77 29.88 -8.22
C GLU A 138 1.35 31.11 -7.41
N ILE A 139 0.61 32.05 -8.03
CA ILE A 139 0.22 33.30 -7.36
C ILE A 139 -0.99 33.08 -6.45
N ASP A 140 -2.02 32.38 -6.93
CA ASP A 140 -3.34 32.37 -6.29
C ASP A 140 -3.60 31.16 -5.39
N HIS A 141 -2.83 30.08 -5.54
CA HIS A 141 -3.04 28.83 -4.79
C HIS A 141 -1.76 28.01 -4.64
N PHE A 142 -1.72 27.08 -3.69
CA PHE A 142 -0.63 26.11 -3.60
C PHE A 142 -0.75 25.02 -4.66
N PRO A 143 0.29 24.74 -5.47
CA PRO A 143 0.35 23.56 -6.34
C PRO A 143 0.19 22.27 -5.54
N SER A 144 -0.27 21.19 -6.18
CA SER A 144 -0.29 19.86 -5.54
C SER A 144 1.08 19.18 -5.63
N VAL A 145 1.30 18.13 -4.84
CA VAL A 145 2.50 17.29 -4.98
C VAL A 145 2.52 16.59 -6.35
N ASP A 146 1.36 16.26 -6.89
CA ASP A 146 1.23 15.64 -8.22
C ASP A 146 1.66 16.59 -9.34
N ASP A 147 1.39 17.88 -9.20
CA ASP A 147 1.85 18.88 -10.17
C ASP A 147 3.38 18.99 -10.13
N VAL A 148 3.97 19.01 -8.93
CA VAL A 148 5.43 19.01 -8.78
C VAL A 148 6.03 17.75 -9.37
N TRP A 149 5.48 16.57 -9.05
CA TRP A 149 5.90 15.30 -9.63
C TRP A 149 5.83 15.33 -11.16
N ARG A 150 4.70 15.77 -11.71
CA ARG A 150 4.48 15.89 -13.15
C ARG A 150 5.54 16.79 -13.78
N SER A 151 5.84 17.94 -13.17
CA SER A 151 6.88 18.86 -13.65
C SER A 151 8.28 18.24 -13.67
N LEU A 152 8.58 17.34 -12.73
CA LEU A 152 9.86 16.61 -12.68
C LEU A 152 9.93 15.51 -13.75
N THR A 153 8.78 14.90 -14.09
CA THR A 153 8.71 13.80 -15.05
C THR A 153 8.52 14.23 -16.50
N GLU A 154 7.84 15.33 -16.80
CA GLU A 154 7.49 15.76 -18.16
C GLU A 154 8.64 16.45 -18.93
N GLY A 155 9.89 16.30 -18.48
CA GLY A 155 11.08 16.81 -19.17
C GLY A 155 11.27 16.15 -20.56
N ASN A 156 11.59 16.97 -21.56
CA ASN A 156 11.80 16.53 -22.96
C ASN A 156 13.20 15.93 -23.24
N HIS A 157 14.06 15.80 -22.22
CA HIS A 157 15.44 15.34 -22.39
C HIS A 157 15.58 13.91 -21.87
N THR A 158 15.99 13.00 -22.76
CA THR A 158 16.27 11.60 -22.42
C THR A 158 17.77 11.40 -22.28
N PHE A 159 18.16 10.77 -21.18
CA PHE A 159 19.54 10.41 -20.78
C PHE A 159 20.29 9.43 -21.71
N HIS A 160 19.56 8.77 -22.62
CA HIS A 160 20.09 7.77 -23.53
C HIS A 160 20.06 8.26 -24.99
N GLU A 161 21.23 8.51 -25.57
CA GLU A 161 21.37 8.73 -27.02
C GLU A 161 21.66 7.41 -27.74
N LEU A 162 20.80 7.05 -28.70
CA LEU A 162 21.05 5.94 -29.64
C LEU A 162 22.05 6.40 -30.70
N ARG A 163 23.24 5.80 -30.76
CA ARG A 163 24.17 6.05 -31.88
C ARG A 163 23.56 5.53 -33.19
N SER A 164 23.35 6.40 -34.16
CA SER A 164 22.90 6.01 -35.51
C SER A 164 23.98 5.30 -36.34
N ASP A 165 25.22 5.25 -35.85
CA ASP A 165 26.35 4.75 -36.64
C ASP A 165 26.65 3.28 -36.37
N GLN A 166 26.13 2.47 -37.31
CA GLN A 166 26.51 1.10 -37.65
C GLN A 166 26.22 0.00 -36.62
N ARG A 167 25.15 -0.75 -36.88
CA ARG A 167 24.95 -2.23 -36.85
C ARG A 167 25.94 -3.17 -36.11
N GLN A 168 26.63 -2.75 -35.05
CA GLN A 168 27.34 -3.63 -34.13
C GLN A 168 27.07 -3.17 -32.69
N ASN A 169 26.24 -3.97 -32.02
CA ASN A 169 25.86 -3.98 -30.61
C ASN A 169 25.20 -2.71 -30.07
N GLY A 170 23.88 -2.77 -29.87
CA GLY A 170 23.03 -1.70 -29.33
C GLY A 170 23.34 -1.30 -27.87
N SER A 171 24.53 -0.79 -27.61
CA SER A 171 24.86 -0.19 -26.32
C SER A 171 24.42 1.26 -26.26
N LEU A 172 23.69 1.63 -25.21
CA LEU A 172 23.29 3.01 -24.94
C LEU A 172 24.44 3.75 -24.28
N LYS A 173 24.90 4.86 -24.87
CA LYS A 173 25.85 5.74 -24.18
C LYS A 173 25.07 6.56 -23.15
N SER A 174 25.53 6.52 -21.90
CA SER A 174 24.94 7.18 -20.74
C SER A 174 25.95 8.15 -20.11
N SER A 175 25.56 9.39 -19.80
CA SER A 175 26.35 10.32 -18.98
C SER A 175 25.44 10.96 -17.93
N PHE A 176 25.62 10.63 -16.65
CA PHE A 176 24.76 11.10 -15.56
C PHE A 176 24.98 12.59 -15.37
N ASN A 177 24.07 13.39 -15.96
CA ASN A 177 23.94 14.78 -15.60
C ASN A 177 23.04 14.84 -14.36
N SER A 178 23.63 15.19 -13.21
CA SER A 178 22.89 15.41 -11.97
C SER A 178 21.84 16.51 -12.10
N ASP A 179 21.99 17.40 -13.08
CA ASP A 179 21.13 18.55 -13.27
C ASP A 179 19.83 18.21 -14.03
N GLU A 180 19.63 16.95 -14.43
CA GLU A 180 18.42 16.48 -15.13
C GLU A 180 17.53 15.58 -14.24
N PRO A 181 16.31 16.02 -13.87
CA PRO A 181 15.42 15.29 -12.98
C PRO A 181 15.14 13.83 -13.37
N LEU A 182 14.82 13.60 -14.65
CA LEU A 182 14.47 12.27 -15.14
C LEU A 182 15.65 11.29 -15.01
N SER A 183 16.89 11.77 -15.19
CA SER A 183 18.12 10.98 -15.05
C SER A 183 18.31 10.43 -13.64
N ILE A 184 17.89 11.18 -12.61
CA ILE A 184 17.93 10.73 -11.22
C ILE A 184 16.81 9.72 -10.96
N LEU A 185 15.58 10.02 -11.41
CA LEU A 185 14.40 9.18 -11.20
C LEU A 185 14.53 7.80 -11.84
N THR A 186 15.18 7.71 -13.01
CA THR A 186 15.31 6.48 -13.79
C THR A 186 16.71 5.88 -13.72
N ASN A 187 17.55 6.28 -12.75
CA ASN A 187 18.88 5.68 -12.59
C ASN A 187 18.76 4.22 -12.11
N PRO A 188 19.21 3.22 -12.89
CA PRO A 188 19.02 1.81 -12.55
C PRO A 188 19.77 1.35 -11.30
N TYR A 189 20.78 2.10 -10.87
CA TYR A 189 21.65 1.74 -9.74
C TYR A 189 21.15 2.24 -8.39
N PHE A 190 20.22 3.20 -8.36
CA PHE A 190 19.65 3.63 -7.10
C PHE A 190 18.68 2.57 -6.57
N LYS A 191 18.86 2.21 -5.30
CA LYS A 191 18.06 1.22 -4.56
C LYS A 191 17.15 1.89 -3.54
N TYR A 192 17.58 3.00 -2.97
CA TYR A 192 16.89 3.68 -1.86
C TYR A 192 16.37 5.03 -2.30
N VAL A 193 15.16 5.35 -1.85
CA VAL A 193 14.57 6.68 -1.97
C VAL A 193 13.96 7.10 -0.65
N GLY A 194 14.15 8.35 -0.25
CA GLY A 194 13.43 8.96 0.85
C GLY A 194 13.07 10.38 0.50
N CYS A 195 11.78 10.72 0.59
CA CYS A 195 11.29 12.02 0.17
C CYS A 195 10.51 12.72 1.27
N ALA A 196 10.43 14.04 1.14
CA ALA A 196 9.59 14.91 1.94
C ALA A 196 8.96 15.98 1.05
N ALA A 197 7.75 16.40 1.39
CA ALA A 197 7.03 17.42 0.66
C ALA A 197 6.43 18.42 1.63
N ALA A 198 6.38 19.67 1.20
CA ALA A 198 5.82 20.74 2.00
C ALA A 198 5.30 21.86 1.13
N ARG A 199 4.43 22.69 1.70
CA ARG A 199 4.03 23.97 1.10
C ARG A 199 4.47 25.12 1.97
N TYR A 200 4.74 26.25 1.33
CA TYR A 200 5.06 27.51 1.99
C TYR A 200 4.83 28.68 1.05
N GLN A 201 4.63 29.85 1.61
CA GLN A 201 4.63 31.11 0.90
C GLN A 201 6.02 31.76 0.97
N GLN A 202 6.45 32.37 -0.13
CA GLN A 202 7.72 33.10 -0.21
C GLN A 202 7.52 34.39 -1.00
N ILE A 203 8.17 35.47 -0.57
CA ILE A 203 8.12 36.75 -1.30
C ILE A 203 9.24 36.74 -2.33
N VAL A 204 8.88 36.81 -3.61
CA VAL A 204 9.80 36.84 -4.75
C VAL A 204 9.46 38.06 -5.58
N GLN A 205 10.42 38.97 -5.76
CA GLN A 205 10.23 40.22 -6.52
C GLN A 205 8.98 41.03 -6.08
N ASP A 206 8.80 41.18 -4.76
CA ASP A 206 7.66 41.85 -4.11
C ASP A 206 6.28 41.19 -4.29
N VAL A 207 6.23 39.99 -4.89
CA VAL A 207 5.01 39.18 -5.02
C VAL A 207 5.08 38.00 -4.05
N ARG A 208 3.97 37.73 -3.36
CA ARG A 208 3.84 36.54 -2.51
C ARG A 208 3.43 35.36 -3.37
N GLU A 209 4.34 34.42 -3.56
CA GLU A 209 4.08 33.16 -4.27
C GLU A 209 3.72 32.05 -3.28
N HIS A 210 2.78 31.20 -3.68
CA HIS A 210 2.42 29.95 -3.03
C HIS A 210 3.24 28.82 -3.65
N ARG A 211 4.15 28.25 -2.87
CA ARG A 211 5.10 27.24 -3.35
C ARG A 211 4.78 25.87 -2.79
N ARG A 212 4.98 24.85 -3.64
CA ARG A 212 5.04 23.44 -3.24
C ARG A 212 6.44 22.93 -3.54
N ILE A 213 7.05 22.29 -2.54
CA ILE A 213 8.34 21.61 -2.69
C ILE A 213 8.18 20.10 -2.50
N LEU A 214 8.88 19.33 -3.32
CA LEU A 214 9.14 17.91 -3.15
C LEU A 214 10.65 17.72 -3.18
N VAL A 215 11.23 17.28 -2.06
CA VAL A 215 12.64 16.90 -1.95
C VAL A 215 12.72 15.39 -1.90
N CYS A 216 13.53 14.80 -2.75
CA CYS A 216 13.80 13.37 -2.75
C CYS A 216 15.30 13.10 -2.73
N ASN A 217 15.72 12.23 -1.82
CA ASN A 217 17.10 11.76 -1.68
C ASN A 217 17.20 10.33 -2.17
N TYR A 218 18.24 10.03 -2.95
CA TYR A 218 18.43 8.72 -3.57
C TYR A 218 19.81 8.17 -3.28
N GLY A 219 19.91 6.85 -3.19
CA GLY A 219 21.20 6.20 -3.06
C GLY A 219 21.20 4.71 -3.35
N PRO A 220 22.38 4.08 -3.35
CA PRO A 220 23.69 4.73 -3.21
C PRO A 220 24.10 5.51 -4.46
N LEU A 221 24.73 6.66 -4.31
CA LEU A 221 25.40 7.37 -5.41
C LEU A 221 26.86 6.88 -5.50
N SER A 222 27.30 6.55 -6.71
CA SER A 222 28.70 6.21 -7.00
C SER A 222 29.17 7.00 -8.23
N LEU A 223 30.34 7.60 -8.12
CA LEU A 223 31.02 8.27 -9.26
C LEU A 223 31.46 7.27 -10.34
N SER A 224 31.43 5.97 -10.06
CA SER A 224 31.88 4.91 -10.97
C SER A 224 30.81 4.39 -11.93
N TYR A 225 29.65 5.04 -12.02
CA TYR A 225 28.62 4.67 -13.00
C TYR A 225 29.02 5.16 -14.41
N ASP A 226 30.14 4.63 -14.93
CA ASP A 226 30.64 4.92 -16.27
C ASP A 226 30.10 3.93 -17.33
N SER A 227 30.04 4.49 -18.53
CA SER A 227 29.39 4.21 -19.81
C SER A 227 29.13 2.79 -20.34
N ASN A 228 28.01 2.74 -21.08
CA ASN A 228 27.40 1.66 -21.87
C ASN A 228 26.49 0.72 -21.07
N GLN A 229 25.20 1.09 -20.99
CA GLN A 229 24.17 0.14 -20.57
C GLN A 229 23.84 -0.79 -21.77
N PRO A 230 23.77 -2.11 -21.54
CA PRO A 230 23.20 -3.00 -22.53
C PRO A 230 21.71 -2.67 -22.71
N SER A 231 21.26 -2.50 -23.95
CA SER A 231 19.83 -2.47 -24.27
C SER A 231 19.36 -3.92 -24.44
N ASP A 232 19.16 -4.61 -23.33
CA ASP A 232 18.60 -5.95 -23.29
C ASP A 232 17.24 -5.95 -22.59
N ALA A 233 16.49 -7.06 -22.70
CA ALA A 233 15.19 -7.21 -22.08
C ALA A 233 15.23 -6.89 -20.58
N PRO A 234 14.17 -6.29 -20.01
CA PRO A 234 14.12 -6.04 -18.58
C PRO A 234 14.49 -7.29 -17.80
N CYS A 235 15.18 -7.07 -16.69
CA CYS A 235 15.59 -8.13 -15.77
C CYS A 235 16.66 -9.10 -16.29
N SER A 236 17.17 -8.94 -17.51
CA SER A 236 18.19 -9.86 -18.04
C SER A 236 19.55 -9.70 -17.35
N SER A 237 19.77 -8.58 -16.65
CA SER A 237 21.05 -8.22 -16.04
C SER A 237 20.87 -7.65 -14.63
N CYS A 238 19.91 -8.18 -13.86
CA CYS A 238 19.70 -7.75 -12.48
C CYS A 238 20.99 -7.87 -11.63
N PRO A 239 21.25 -6.90 -10.73
CA PRO A 239 22.37 -6.97 -9.79
C PRO A 239 22.36 -8.26 -8.94
N GLU A 240 23.54 -8.67 -8.45
CA GLU A 240 23.69 -9.89 -7.64
C GLU A 240 22.75 -9.91 -6.43
N GLY A 241 22.07 -11.04 -6.21
CA GLY A 241 21.09 -11.20 -5.13
C GLY A 241 19.75 -10.53 -5.42
N THR A 242 19.53 -10.04 -6.65
CA THR A 242 18.25 -9.49 -7.09
C THR A 242 17.71 -10.19 -8.33
N SER A 243 16.39 -10.27 -8.45
CA SER A 243 15.72 -10.82 -9.62
C SER A 243 14.36 -10.16 -9.81
N CYS A 244 13.82 -10.26 -11.03
CA CYS A 244 12.44 -9.84 -11.25
C CYS A 244 11.46 -10.86 -10.72
N TYR A 245 10.36 -10.33 -10.22
CA TYR A 245 9.28 -11.11 -9.67
C TYR A 245 8.02 -10.82 -10.49
N SER A 246 7.54 -11.82 -11.25
CA SER A 246 6.37 -11.66 -12.13
C SER A 246 5.08 -11.33 -11.39
N GLY A 247 5.02 -11.61 -10.07
CA GLY A 247 3.89 -11.22 -9.24
C GLY A 247 4.01 -9.80 -8.66
N SER A 248 5.13 -9.12 -8.88
CA SER A 248 5.29 -7.72 -8.48
C SER A 248 4.37 -6.82 -9.32
N PRO A 249 3.76 -5.77 -8.74
CA PRO A 249 3.11 -4.71 -9.52
C PRO A 249 4.07 -3.98 -10.48
N TYR A 250 5.38 -4.16 -10.31
CA TYR A 250 6.41 -3.63 -11.19
C TYR A 250 7.31 -4.77 -11.71
N PRO A 251 6.80 -5.60 -12.64
CA PRO A 251 7.46 -6.85 -13.05
C PRO A 251 8.78 -6.66 -13.82
N ASN A 252 9.05 -5.44 -14.29
CA ASN A 252 10.26 -5.09 -15.05
C ASN A 252 11.38 -4.54 -14.16
N LEU A 253 11.25 -4.66 -12.84
CA LEU A 253 12.20 -4.18 -11.85
C LEU A 253 12.84 -5.32 -11.05
N CYS A 254 14.12 -5.17 -10.74
CA CYS A 254 14.90 -6.12 -9.95
C CYS A 254 14.65 -5.92 -8.44
N TYR A 255 14.29 -6.99 -7.72
CA TYR A 255 14.01 -7.04 -6.28
C TYR A 255 15.01 -7.91 -5.55
N ASP A 256 15.30 -7.60 -4.28
CA ASP A 256 16.14 -8.43 -3.41
C ASP A 256 15.48 -9.80 -3.17
N GLU A 257 16.16 -10.91 -3.43
CA GLU A 257 15.59 -12.26 -3.32
C GLU A 257 15.04 -12.57 -1.91
N LYS A 258 15.62 -11.94 -0.88
CA LYS A 258 15.16 -12.07 0.52
C LYS A 258 13.85 -11.32 0.79
N GLU A 259 13.53 -10.31 -0.01
CA GLU A 259 12.25 -9.59 0.06
C GLU A 259 11.15 -10.38 -0.69
N ILE A 260 11.51 -11.07 -1.78
CA ILE A 260 10.61 -11.90 -2.61
C ILE A 260 10.11 -13.15 -1.85
N GLU A 261 10.93 -13.76 -0.98
CA GLU A 261 10.49 -14.89 -0.14
C GLU A 261 9.43 -14.50 0.91
N GLY A 262 9.28 -13.20 1.20
CA GLY A 262 8.35 -12.67 2.19
C GLY A 262 6.97 -12.27 1.66
N ASP A 263 6.82 -12.04 0.34
CA ASP A 263 5.59 -11.54 -0.26
C ASP A 263 5.35 -12.18 -1.64
N LYS A 264 4.43 -13.15 -1.69
CA LYS A 264 3.82 -13.58 -2.95
C LYS A 264 2.45 -12.95 -3.10
N LEU A 265 2.36 -11.88 -3.90
CA LEU A 265 1.13 -11.48 -4.56
C LEU A 265 1.34 -11.53 -6.08
N ASP A 266 0.26 -11.72 -6.83
CA ASP A 266 0.16 -11.76 -8.30
C ASP A 266 -0.75 -10.60 -8.70
N VAL A 267 -0.30 -9.64 -9.54
CA VAL A 267 -1.21 -8.71 -10.25
C VAL A 267 -0.62 -8.29 -11.61
N HIS A 268 -1.43 -8.41 -12.67
CA HIS A 268 -1.20 -7.92 -14.03
C HIS A 268 -1.82 -6.51 -14.21
N TYR A 269 -1.14 -5.60 -14.92
CA TYR A 269 -1.74 -4.36 -15.45
C TYR A 269 -1.16 -3.99 -16.83
N GLU A 270 -2.02 -3.81 -17.83
CA GLU A 270 -1.71 -3.24 -19.16
C GLU A 270 -2.55 -1.97 -19.35
N SER A 271 -1.94 -0.90 -19.87
CA SER A 271 -2.61 0.35 -20.23
C SER A 271 -3.35 0.24 -21.58
N ARG A 272 -4.61 0.69 -21.67
CA ARG A 272 -5.40 0.79 -22.93
C ARG A 272 -6.18 2.10 -23.00
N ASP A 273 -6.58 2.48 -24.22
CA ASP A 273 -7.32 3.70 -24.54
C ASP A 273 -8.71 3.77 -23.86
N PHE A 274 -9.07 4.96 -23.38
CA PHE A 274 -10.31 5.28 -22.63
C PHE A 274 -11.62 4.80 -23.31
N TYR A 275 -11.69 4.80 -24.65
CA TYR A 275 -12.87 4.33 -25.40
C TYR A 275 -12.96 2.79 -25.46
N GLU A 276 -11.84 2.08 -25.48
CA GLU A 276 -11.82 0.61 -25.40
C GLU A 276 -12.16 0.14 -23.97
N GLU A 277 -11.62 0.83 -22.96
CA GLU A 277 -11.90 0.58 -21.55
C GLU A 277 -13.40 0.75 -21.21
N PHE A 278 -14.03 1.82 -21.71
CA PHE A 278 -15.47 2.04 -21.53
C PHE A 278 -16.35 0.95 -22.17
N SER A 279 -15.95 0.43 -23.33
CA SER A 279 -16.71 -0.63 -24.03
C SER A 279 -16.56 -1.99 -23.33
N LEU A 280 -15.36 -2.31 -22.85
CA LEU A 280 -15.09 -3.50 -22.02
C LEU A 280 -15.81 -3.43 -20.66
N TYR A 281 -15.79 -2.27 -20.01
CA TYR A 281 -16.49 -1.97 -18.76
C TYR A 281 -18.02 -2.12 -18.90
N LYS A 282 -18.60 -1.57 -19.96
CA LYS A 282 -20.05 -1.72 -20.21
C LYS A 282 -20.43 -3.17 -20.46
N ASN A 283 -19.61 -3.92 -21.19
CA ASN A 283 -19.84 -5.35 -21.42
C ASN A 283 -19.74 -6.19 -20.13
N SER A 284 -18.81 -5.88 -19.23
CA SER A 284 -18.62 -6.62 -17.97
C SER A 284 -19.74 -6.37 -16.95
N THR A 285 -20.35 -5.17 -16.97
CA THR A 285 -21.42 -4.76 -16.03
C THR A 285 -22.83 -5.02 -16.55
N ASN A 286 -23.04 -5.15 -17.87
CA ASN A 286 -24.36 -5.42 -18.47
C ASN A 286 -25.05 -6.68 -17.92
N LYS A 287 -24.28 -7.70 -17.51
CA LYS A 287 -24.82 -8.94 -16.90
C LYS A 287 -25.60 -8.72 -15.61
N TYR A 288 -25.48 -7.55 -14.98
CA TYR A 288 -26.21 -7.16 -13.77
C TYR A 288 -27.47 -6.33 -14.05
N CYS A 289 -27.71 -5.94 -15.31
CA CYS A 289 -28.84 -5.10 -15.68
C CYS A 289 -30.13 -5.86 -15.98
N SER A 290 -30.04 -7.16 -16.27
CA SER A 290 -31.19 -7.98 -16.65
C SER A 290 -32.05 -8.42 -15.45
N GLU A 291 -31.52 -8.36 -14.24
CA GLU A 291 -32.19 -8.87 -13.04
C GLU A 291 -32.03 -7.95 -11.83
N LEU A 292 -33.15 -7.66 -11.17
CA LEU A 292 -33.18 -6.95 -9.90
C LEU A 292 -32.60 -7.82 -8.77
N CYS A 293 -32.12 -7.19 -7.70
CA CYS A 293 -31.86 -7.91 -6.45
C CYS A 293 -33.17 -8.41 -5.82
N LYS A 294 -33.06 -9.31 -4.84
CA LYS A 294 -34.22 -9.87 -4.11
C LYS A 294 -35.11 -8.81 -3.45
N ASN A 295 -34.56 -7.65 -3.11
CA ASN A 295 -35.28 -6.51 -2.56
C ASN A 295 -35.94 -5.60 -3.62
N GLY A 296 -35.87 -5.97 -4.92
CA GLY A 296 -36.45 -5.21 -6.03
C GLY A 296 -35.59 -4.04 -6.51
N GLU A 297 -34.40 -3.84 -5.96
CA GLU A 297 -33.52 -2.73 -6.32
C GLU A 297 -32.63 -3.08 -7.52
N VAL A 298 -32.30 -2.06 -8.32
CA VAL A 298 -31.39 -2.19 -9.45
C VAL A 298 -29.96 -2.32 -8.94
N HIS A 299 -29.20 -3.24 -9.51
CA HIS A 299 -27.80 -3.48 -9.14
C HIS A 299 -26.91 -2.25 -9.35
N THR A 300 -25.98 -2.00 -8.42
CA THR A 300 -25.06 -0.86 -8.46
C THR A 300 -24.28 -0.77 -9.77
N LYS A 301 -23.67 -1.88 -10.22
CA LYS A 301 -23.00 -1.98 -11.54
C LYS A 301 -23.90 -1.66 -12.74
N CYS A 302 -25.22 -1.81 -12.62
CA CYS A 302 -26.14 -1.44 -13.68
C CYS A 302 -26.56 0.03 -13.56
N LYS A 303 -26.94 0.43 -12.35
CA LYS A 303 -27.52 1.73 -12.03
C LYS A 303 -26.55 2.88 -12.30
N TYR A 304 -25.27 2.69 -11.98
CA TYR A 304 -24.26 3.73 -12.07
C TYR A 304 -23.21 3.36 -13.11
N GLN A 305 -23.19 4.11 -14.21
CA GLN A 305 -22.23 3.95 -15.30
C GLN A 305 -21.10 4.99 -15.24
N PHE A 306 -21.31 6.06 -14.45
CA PHE A 306 -20.38 7.17 -14.30
C PHE A 306 -20.30 7.60 -12.83
N PRO A 307 -19.23 8.30 -12.43
CA PRO A 307 -19.17 9.00 -11.15
C PRO A 307 -20.30 10.02 -11.00
N THR A 308 -20.58 10.42 -9.76
CA THR A 308 -21.55 11.49 -9.47
C THR A 308 -21.12 12.83 -10.07
N ASP A 309 -22.09 13.64 -10.51
CA ASP A 309 -21.90 15.02 -10.96
C ASP A 309 -22.01 16.04 -9.80
N LYS A 310 -22.32 15.57 -8.59
CA LYS A 310 -22.44 16.40 -7.39
C LYS A 310 -21.10 17.02 -6.96
N TYR A 311 -19.99 16.40 -7.35
CA TYR A 311 -18.63 16.84 -7.03
C TYR A 311 -17.85 17.06 -8.32
N GLU A 312 -17.02 18.10 -8.34
CA GLU A 312 -16.19 18.43 -9.51
C GLU A 312 -14.96 17.52 -9.63
N GLU A 313 -14.45 17.05 -8.49
CA GLU A 313 -13.36 16.07 -8.38
C GLU A 313 -13.88 14.81 -7.69
N VAL A 314 -13.85 13.68 -8.41
CA VAL A 314 -14.21 12.35 -7.90
C VAL A 314 -13.10 11.37 -8.29
N THR A 315 -12.15 11.16 -7.37
CA THR A 315 -10.89 10.48 -7.67
C THR A 315 -10.75 9.22 -6.82
N GLN A 316 -10.50 8.08 -7.43
CA GLN A 316 -10.17 6.85 -6.70
C GLN A 316 -8.73 6.90 -6.20
N ILE A 317 -8.52 6.57 -4.93
CA ILE A 317 -7.21 6.67 -4.29
C ILE A 317 -6.73 5.35 -3.66
N LEU A 318 -7.52 4.27 -3.77
CA LEU A 318 -7.12 2.96 -3.29
C LEU A 318 -6.18 2.26 -4.27
N GLY A 319 -4.87 2.43 -4.10
CA GLY A 319 -3.85 1.73 -4.89
C GLY A 319 -3.65 0.26 -4.51
N GLU A 320 -2.91 -0.49 -5.35
CA GLU A 320 -2.63 -1.93 -5.17
C GLU A 320 -2.03 -2.28 -3.81
N GLN A 321 -1.08 -1.47 -3.33
CA GLN A 321 -0.48 -1.68 -2.01
C GLN A 321 -1.53 -1.68 -0.89
N MET A 322 -2.51 -0.75 -0.94
CA MET A 322 -3.55 -0.67 0.07
C MET A 322 -4.52 -1.85 -0.01
N LYS A 323 -4.76 -2.42 -1.19
CA LYS A 323 -5.52 -3.67 -1.32
C LYS A 323 -4.86 -4.81 -0.53
N THR A 324 -3.55 -4.97 -0.71
CA THR A 324 -2.74 -5.95 0.03
C THR A 324 -2.80 -5.72 1.54
N VAL A 325 -2.67 -4.47 1.97
CA VAL A 325 -2.77 -4.08 3.38
C VAL A 325 -4.12 -4.47 3.97
N LEU A 326 -5.22 -4.08 3.31
CA LEU A 326 -6.57 -4.42 3.78
C LEU A 326 -6.77 -5.93 3.85
N LEU A 327 -6.42 -6.67 2.79
CA LEU A 327 -6.58 -8.12 2.77
C LEU A 327 -5.82 -8.80 3.91
N ARG A 328 -4.57 -8.39 4.12
CA ARG A 328 -3.72 -8.90 5.18
C ARG A 328 -4.26 -8.54 6.56
N GLN A 329 -4.68 -7.30 6.80
CA GLN A 329 -5.27 -6.89 8.06
C GLN A 329 -6.50 -7.73 8.41
N HIS A 330 -7.39 -7.99 7.44
CA HIS A 330 -8.53 -8.87 7.63
C HIS A 330 -8.09 -10.29 8.02
N ASN A 331 -7.16 -10.90 7.28
CA ASN A 331 -6.71 -12.25 7.55
C ASN A 331 -5.97 -12.38 8.89
N VAL A 332 -5.18 -11.39 9.28
CA VAL A 332 -4.53 -11.35 10.60
C VAL A 332 -5.57 -11.31 11.72
N VAL A 333 -6.54 -10.39 11.65
CA VAL A 333 -7.61 -10.30 12.66
C VAL A 333 -8.35 -11.62 12.75
N ARG A 334 -8.79 -12.16 11.61
CA ARG A 334 -9.51 -13.44 11.55
C ARG A 334 -8.69 -14.58 12.14
N ASN A 335 -7.40 -14.67 11.81
CA ASN A 335 -6.50 -15.71 12.31
C ASN A 335 -6.33 -15.63 13.83
N ASN A 336 -6.15 -14.42 14.37
CA ASN A 336 -6.01 -14.23 15.81
C ASN A 336 -7.30 -14.60 16.55
N PHE A 337 -8.45 -14.11 16.06
CA PHE A 337 -9.75 -14.36 16.69
C PHE A 337 -10.16 -15.83 16.60
N ALA A 338 -9.82 -16.53 15.50
CA ALA A 338 -10.07 -17.96 15.37
C ALA A 338 -9.38 -18.76 16.49
N ASN A 339 -8.21 -18.29 16.95
CA ASN A 339 -7.45 -18.88 18.06
C ASN A 339 -7.70 -18.20 19.42
N GLY A 340 -8.72 -17.35 19.54
CA GLY A 340 -9.12 -16.75 20.81
C GLY A 340 -8.29 -15.54 21.23
N TYR A 341 -7.55 -14.90 20.33
CA TYR A 341 -6.74 -13.72 20.61
C TYR A 341 -7.18 -12.50 19.79
N TRP A 342 -6.85 -11.32 20.30
CA TRP A 342 -6.93 -10.06 19.58
C TRP A 342 -5.63 -9.27 19.72
N THR A 343 -5.42 -8.27 18.86
CA THR A 343 -4.23 -7.41 18.92
C THR A 343 -4.54 -5.99 18.45
N ASN A 344 -3.77 -5.02 18.94
CA ASN A 344 -3.79 -3.68 18.37
C ASN A 344 -3.10 -3.70 17.01
N ILE A 345 -3.78 -3.19 15.98
CA ILE A 345 -3.19 -3.01 14.65
C ILE A 345 -2.69 -1.56 14.59
N PRO A 346 -1.37 -1.31 14.53
CA PRO A 346 -0.84 0.04 14.51
C PRO A 346 -1.28 0.76 13.23
N GLN A 347 -1.83 1.96 13.37
CA GLN A 347 -2.21 2.83 12.25
C GLN A 347 -0.99 3.28 11.41
N SER A 348 0.25 3.10 11.90
CA SER A 348 1.48 3.61 11.27
C SER A 348 2.39 2.54 10.64
N SER A 349 2.03 1.24 10.67
CA SER A 349 2.90 0.19 10.12
C SER A 349 2.11 -0.99 9.55
N PRO A 350 1.58 -0.85 8.32
CA PRO A 350 0.77 -1.89 7.69
C PRO A 350 1.58 -3.12 7.20
N PHE A 351 2.92 -3.07 7.23
CA PHE A 351 3.80 -4.15 6.74
C PHE A 351 4.33 -5.10 7.83
N GLN A 352 3.96 -4.92 9.10
CA GLN A 352 4.49 -5.74 10.19
C GLN A 352 3.92 -7.17 10.16
N THR A 353 4.75 -8.18 9.90
CA THR A 353 4.35 -9.59 9.70
C THR A 353 4.04 -10.33 11.00
N LYS A 354 4.31 -9.70 12.14
CA LYS A 354 4.18 -10.33 13.45
C LYS A 354 3.73 -9.31 14.49
N TYR A 355 2.45 -9.37 14.85
CA TYR A 355 1.90 -8.58 15.96
C TYR A 355 2.26 -9.27 17.28
N SER A 356 3.17 -8.67 18.04
CA SER A 356 3.80 -9.29 19.21
C SER A 356 3.05 -9.11 20.54
N ASN A 357 1.92 -8.40 20.54
CA ASN A 357 1.09 -8.13 21.72
C ASN A 357 -0.30 -8.75 21.56
N LEU A 358 -0.38 -10.08 21.62
CA LEU A 358 -1.66 -10.80 21.62
C LEU A 358 -2.31 -10.74 23.00
N GLN A 359 -3.59 -10.39 23.03
CA GLN A 359 -4.43 -10.38 24.23
C GLN A 359 -5.51 -11.45 24.09
N SER A 360 -5.78 -12.20 25.16
CA SER A 360 -6.85 -13.19 25.16
C SER A 360 -8.21 -12.52 25.01
N THR A 361 -9.07 -13.11 24.21
CA THR A 361 -10.49 -12.76 24.14
C THR A 361 -11.28 -13.71 25.04
N ASN A 362 -12.53 -13.33 25.36
CA ASN A 362 -13.52 -14.24 25.95
C ASN A 362 -14.42 -14.88 24.87
N LEU A 363 -14.04 -14.78 23.59
CA LEU A 363 -14.81 -15.37 22.50
C LEU A 363 -14.38 -16.83 22.31
N PRO A 364 -15.30 -17.75 21.97
CA PRO A 364 -14.97 -19.13 21.70
C PRO A 364 -14.10 -19.24 20.43
N LEU A 365 -13.30 -20.31 20.34
CA LEU A 365 -12.48 -20.60 19.17
C LEU A 365 -13.36 -20.87 17.93
N ALA A 366 -12.83 -20.55 16.74
CA ALA A 366 -13.54 -20.72 15.48
C ALA A 366 -13.03 -21.92 14.68
N ALA A 367 -13.93 -22.85 14.37
CA ALA A 367 -13.60 -24.09 13.68
C ALA A 367 -13.56 -23.99 12.15
N ASN A 368 -14.23 -22.98 11.57
CA ASN A 368 -14.44 -22.85 10.12
C ASN A 368 -14.06 -21.47 9.55
N MET A 369 -13.29 -20.65 10.27
CA MET A 369 -12.94 -19.30 9.82
C MET A 369 -12.13 -19.35 8.52
N ARG A 370 -12.62 -18.77 7.42
CA ARG A 370 -11.91 -18.82 6.12
C ARG A 370 -10.86 -17.74 5.96
N GLU A 371 -9.77 -18.06 5.29
CA GLU A 371 -8.83 -17.09 4.73
C GLU A 371 -9.50 -16.32 3.58
N MET A 372 -9.51 -14.99 3.68
CA MET A 372 -10.01 -14.11 2.65
C MET A 372 -9.02 -14.00 1.49
N GLN A 373 -9.55 -13.85 0.28
CA GLN A 373 -8.84 -13.53 -0.95
C GLN A 373 -9.42 -12.25 -1.54
N TRP A 374 -8.56 -11.49 -2.23
CA TRP A 374 -9.03 -10.34 -2.99
C TRP A 374 -9.92 -10.79 -4.15
N ASN A 375 -10.97 -10.02 -4.43
CA ASN A 375 -11.87 -10.26 -5.55
C ASN A 375 -12.15 -8.94 -6.30
N ASP A 376 -11.74 -8.88 -7.55
CA ASP A 376 -11.85 -7.66 -8.36
C ASP A 376 -13.28 -7.31 -8.74
N ASP A 377 -14.17 -8.30 -8.85
CA ASP A 377 -15.60 -8.03 -9.07
C ASP A 377 -16.22 -7.31 -7.87
N LEU A 378 -15.88 -7.72 -6.64
CA LEU A 378 -16.30 -7.04 -5.41
C LEU A 378 -15.69 -5.64 -5.32
N ALA A 379 -14.41 -5.49 -5.66
CA ALA A 379 -13.70 -4.21 -5.64
C ALA A 379 -14.25 -3.23 -6.68
N LEU A 380 -14.63 -3.72 -7.87
CA LEU A 380 -15.29 -2.92 -8.89
C LEU A 380 -16.66 -2.42 -8.42
N SER A 381 -17.46 -3.29 -7.79
CA SER A 381 -18.74 -2.86 -7.20
C SER A 381 -18.54 -1.82 -6.09
N ALA A 382 -17.51 -1.97 -5.25
CA ALA A 382 -17.17 -0.98 -4.23
C ALA A 382 -16.74 0.35 -4.89
N SER A 383 -15.90 0.28 -5.93
CA SER A 383 -15.41 1.42 -6.71
C SER A 383 -16.56 2.23 -7.30
N ILE A 384 -17.51 1.58 -7.97
CA ILE A 384 -18.68 2.23 -8.55
C ILE A 384 -19.50 2.93 -7.47
N TRP A 385 -19.63 2.31 -6.31
CA TRP A 385 -20.37 2.89 -5.19
C TRP A 385 -19.68 4.10 -4.56
N THR A 386 -18.38 4.01 -4.26
CA THR A 386 -17.63 5.12 -3.64
C THR A 386 -17.56 6.34 -4.57
N MET A 387 -17.55 6.13 -5.89
CA MET A 387 -17.65 7.19 -6.90
C MET A 387 -19.00 7.93 -6.92
N GLN A 388 -20.00 7.45 -6.18
CA GLN A 388 -21.25 8.19 -6.00
C GLN A 388 -21.17 9.19 -4.83
N CYS A 389 -20.10 9.14 -4.04
CA CYS A 389 -19.86 10.03 -2.91
C CYS A 389 -21.01 10.03 -1.87
N ILE A 390 -21.53 8.83 -1.59
CA ILE A 390 -22.64 8.61 -0.64
C ILE A 390 -22.08 7.89 0.59
N ALA A 391 -22.32 8.46 1.78
CA ALA A 391 -21.86 7.93 3.07
C ALA A 391 -22.75 6.81 3.63
N GLU A 392 -23.41 6.05 2.77
CA GLU A 392 -24.34 4.99 3.13
C GLU A 392 -24.03 3.72 2.35
N LYS A 393 -24.67 2.60 2.73
CA LYS A 393 -24.53 1.32 2.02
C LYS A 393 -25.46 1.32 0.80
N ASP A 394 -24.99 0.90 -0.38
CA ASP A 394 -25.89 0.67 -1.52
C ASP A 394 -26.90 -0.45 -1.27
N LYS A 395 -27.95 -0.47 -2.09
CA LYS A 395 -29.08 -1.37 -1.88
C LYS A 395 -28.95 -2.72 -2.58
N CYS A 396 -28.11 -2.85 -3.60
CA CYS A 396 -28.00 -4.08 -4.40
C CYS A 396 -26.60 -4.23 -5.02
N ARG A 397 -25.86 -5.22 -4.52
CA ARG A 397 -24.46 -5.51 -4.91
C ARG A 397 -24.14 -7.01 -4.94
N ASP A 398 -25.16 -7.85 -5.08
CA ASP A 398 -25.00 -9.31 -5.09
C ASP A 398 -24.21 -9.76 -6.34
N GLU A 399 -23.26 -10.68 -6.16
CA GLU A 399 -22.19 -10.93 -7.15
C GLU A 399 -22.10 -12.40 -7.55
N TYR A 400 -21.64 -12.69 -8.76
CA TYR A 400 -21.44 -14.06 -9.23
C TYR A 400 -20.11 -14.60 -8.67
N LEU A 401 -20.17 -15.25 -7.50
CA LEU A 401 -18.99 -15.73 -6.78
C LEU A 401 -18.94 -17.27 -6.73
N PRO A 402 -17.79 -17.90 -7.03
CA PRO A 402 -16.65 -17.35 -7.76
C PRO A 402 -17.02 -17.02 -9.22
N ALA A 403 -16.09 -16.41 -9.97
CA ALA A 403 -16.32 -16.08 -11.38
C ALA A 403 -16.79 -17.30 -12.19
N GLY A 404 -17.86 -17.13 -12.97
CA GLY A 404 -18.51 -18.21 -13.72
C GLY A 404 -19.71 -18.86 -13.01
N SER A 405 -20.01 -18.48 -11.77
CA SER A 405 -21.26 -18.85 -11.11
C SER A 405 -22.49 -18.35 -11.90
N LEU A 406 -23.54 -19.17 -11.92
CA LEU A 406 -24.82 -18.86 -12.61
C LEU A 406 -25.80 -18.08 -11.73
N VAL A 407 -25.53 -17.99 -10.44
CA VAL A 407 -26.40 -17.35 -9.45
C VAL A 407 -25.59 -16.32 -8.69
N ARG A 408 -26.20 -15.16 -8.44
CA ARG A 408 -25.62 -14.12 -7.59
C ARG A 408 -25.69 -14.53 -6.12
N GLU A 409 -24.57 -14.47 -5.44
CA GLU A 409 -24.45 -14.62 -4.00
C GLU A 409 -24.67 -13.28 -3.29
N TYR A 410 -25.24 -13.36 -2.09
CA TYR A 410 -25.42 -12.20 -1.23
C TYR A 410 -24.05 -11.58 -0.88
N VAL A 411 -23.95 -10.24 -0.92
CA VAL A 411 -22.71 -9.51 -0.59
C VAL A 411 -22.98 -8.44 0.46
N THR A 412 -22.25 -8.52 1.58
CA THR A 412 -22.31 -7.51 2.65
C THR A 412 -21.31 -6.39 2.35
N GLN A 413 -21.58 -5.19 2.87
CA GLN A 413 -20.70 -4.04 2.70
C GLN A 413 -20.48 -3.30 4.02
N LEU A 414 -19.24 -2.87 4.22
CA LEU A 414 -18.86 -1.88 5.20
C LEU A 414 -18.55 -0.57 4.46
N VAL A 415 -19.04 0.54 4.99
CA VAL A 415 -18.80 1.89 4.44
C VAL A 415 -18.35 2.79 5.57
N ASP A 416 -17.36 3.61 5.28
CA ASP A 416 -16.91 4.68 6.13
C ASP A 416 -16.74 5.95 5.29
N ALA A 417 -17.03 7.09 5.90
CA ALA A 417 -16.95 8.39 5.25
C ALA A 417 -16.29 9.41 6.18
N VAL A 418 -15.22 10.03 5.71
CA VAL A 418 -14.42 10.97 6.47
C VAL A 418 -14.44 12.33 5.77
N ASN A 419 -14.78 13.38 6.52
CA ASN A 419 -14.56 14.75 6.08
C ASN A 419 -13.10 15.11 6.34
N TRP A 420 -12.38 15.49 5.30
CA TRP A 420 -10.97 15.84 5.37
C TRP A 420 -10.74 17.27 4.88
N THR A 421 -10.01 18.06 5.66
CA THR A 421 -9.63 19.42 5.28
C THR A 421 -8.16 19.42 4.88
N GLY A 422 -7.89 19.59 3.59
CA GLY A 422 -6.59 19.49 2.97
C GLY A 422 -6.73 19.11 1.51
N LYS A 423 -5.96 19.76 0.63
CA LYS A 423 -5.93 19.40 -0.80
C LYS A 423 -5.06 18.16 -1.06
N ASP A 424 -4.02 17.95 -0.26
CA ASP A 424 -3.05 16.86 -0.40
C ASP A 424 -3.03 15.94 0.83
N GLY A 425 -2.67 14.68 0.61
CA GLY A 425 -2.52 13.69 1.67
C GLY A 425 -3.86 13.25 2.28
N PHE A 426 -4.39 12.13 1.81
CA PHE A 426 -5.68 11.62 2.25
C PHE A 426 -5.51 10.54 3.33
N PRO A 427 -6.41 10.45 4.33
CA PRO A 427 -6.50 9.25 5.14
C PRO A 427 -6.74 8.03 4.25
N ASN A 428 -5.92 7.02 4.48
CA ASN A 428 -5.98 5.75 3.77
C ASN A 428 -7.12 4.87 4.29
N ALA A 429 -7.45 3.83 3.53
CA ALA A 429 -8.54 2.90 3.86
C ALA A 429 -8.31 2.08 5.15
N ASP A 430 -7.07 1.99 5.63
CA ASP A 430 -6.72 1.33 6.90
C ASP A 430 -7.33 2.03 8.11
N LEU A 431 -7.54 3.35 8.04
CA LEU A 431 -8.28 4.10 9.06
C LEU A 431 -9.73 3.59 9.18
N SER A 432 -10.39 3.39 8.04
CA SER A 432 -11.74 2.84 7.98
C SER A 432 -11.78 1.40 8.51
N PHE A 433 -10.79 0.58 8.15
CA PHE A 433 -10.65 -0.77 8.71
C PHE A 433 -10.49 -0.74 10.23
N TYR A 434 -9.62 0.12 10.77
CA TYR A 434 -9.43 0.24 12.21
C TYR A 434 -10.73 0.63 12.93
N LYS A 435 -11.50 1.56 12.35
CA LYS A 435 -12.80 1.96 12.89
C LYS A 435 -13.74 0.77 13.02
N TRP A 436 -13.93 0.00 11.93
CA TRP A 436 -14.74 -1.22 11.93
C TRP A 436 -14.23 -2.27 12.91
N TYR A 437 -12.92 -2.47 12.96
CA TYR A 437 -12.28 -3.43 13.85
C TYR A 437 -12.41 -3.06 15.33
N SER A 438 -12.38 -1.78 15.68
CA SER A 438 -12.43 -1.30 17.06
C SER A 438 -13.71 -1.69 17.81
N GLU A 439 -14.78 -2.01 17.08
CA GLU A 439 -16.04 -2.51 17.64
C GLU A 439 -15.93 -3.89 18.31
N HIS A 440 -14.81 -4.60 18.17
CA HIS A 440 -14.54 -5.83 18.91
C HIS A 440 -14.68 -5.64 20.43
N LEU A 441 -14.43 -4.43 20.95
CA LEU A 441 -14.61 -4.07 22.36
C LEU A 441 -16.07 -4.20 22.83
N LEU A 442 -17.02 -4.14 21.89
CA LEU A 442 -18.45 -4.25 22.13
C LEU A 442 -19.01 -5.63 21.76
N PHE A 443 -18.17 -6.54 21.26
CA PHE A 443 -18.58 -7.86 20.79
C PHE A 443 -18.37 -8.94 21.86
N THR A 444 -19.36 -9.80 22.05
CA THR A 444 -19.43 -10.78 23.15
C THR A 444 -19.91 -12.14 22.64
N GLU A 445 -19.63 -13.21 23.38
CA GLU A 445 -19.86 -14.59 22.93
C GLU A 445 -21.33 -14.89 22.57
N ASP A 446 -22.27 -14.27 23.28
CA ASP A 446 -23.72 -14.42 23.06
C ASP A 446 -24.18 -13.94 21.68
N LYS A 447 -23.36 -13.13 20.98
CA LYS A 447 -23.62 -12.61 19.64
C LYS A 447 -23.08 -13.51 18.52
N ILE A 448 -22.47 -14.65 18.85
CA ILE A 448 -21.88 -15.54 17.84
C ILE A 448 -22.91 -16.58 17.37
N ILE A 449 -23.67 -17.16 18.30
CA ILE A 449 -24.55 -18.32 18.07
C ILE A 449 -25.90 -18.11 18.76
N PRO A 450 -26.93 -17.64 18.03
CA PRO A 450 -26.87 -17.02 16.72
C PRO A 450 -26.42 -15.55 16.81
N PHE A 451 -25.97 -15.00 15.69
CA PHE A 451 -25.82 -13.56 15.52
C PHE A 451 -27.15 -12.85 15.66
N SER A 452 -27.15 -11.77 16.43
CA SER A 452 -28.29 -10.87 16.61
C SER A 452 -27.83 -9.43 16.47
N ASN A 453 -28.70 -8.57 15.94
CA ASN A 453 -28.41 -7.15 15.86
C ASN A 453 -28.61 -6.49 17.23
N THR A 454 -27.80 -5.47 17.55
CA THR A 454 -28.05 -4.64 18.73
C THR A 454 -29.36 -3.86 18.56
N LYS A 455 -30.13 -3.72 19.64
CA LYS A 455 -31.25 -2.76 19.72
C LYS A 455 -30.79 -1.38 20.19
N ASP A 456 -29.57 -1.30 20.71
CA ASP A 456 -28.95 -0.09 21.21
C ASP A 456 -28.01 0.48 20.14
N PRO A 457 -28.36 1.62 19.51
CA PRO A 457 -27.58 2.21 18.42
C PRO A 457 -26.20 2.71 18.88
N THR A 458 -25.94 2.79 20.19
CA THR A 458 -24.62 3.16 20.74
C THR A 458 -23.67 1.98 20.90
N LYS A 459 -24.16 0.76 20.65
CA LYS A 459 -23.41 -0.50 20.80
C LYS A 459 -23.33 -1.26 19.48
N GLU A 460 -22.96 -0.56 18.42
CA GLU A 460 -22.84 -1.18 17.11
C GLU A 460 -21.57 -2.06 17.04
N TYR A 461 -21.74 -3.27 16.52
CA TYR A 461 -20.68 -4.27 16.38
C TYR A 461 -20.80 -5.06 15.07
N ARG A 462 -21.62 -4.57 14.14
CA ARG A 462 -21.98 -5.26 12.91
C ARG A 462 -20.80 -5.27 11.94
N GLU A 463 -20.03 -4.19 11.93
CA GLU A 463 -18.84 -4.03 11.11
C GLU A 463 -17.77 -5.03 11.57
N PHE A 464 -17.51 -5.12 12.88
CA PHE A 464 -16.60 -6.15 13.42
C PHE A 464 -17.11 -7.57 13.15
N ALA A 465 -18.40 -7.84 13.35
CA ALA A 465 -18.99 -9.16 13.09
C ALA A 465 -18.79 -9.60 11.63
N GLN A 466 -18.81 -8.67 10.66
CA GLN A 466 -18.50 -8.96 9.26
C GLN A 466 -17.02 -9.34 9.06
N ILE A 467 -16.09 -8.62 9.70
CA ILE A 467 -14.66 -8.90 9.60
C ILE A 467 -14.36 -10.34 10.04
N ILE A 468 -15.00 -10.81 11.12
CA ILE A 468 -14.84 -12.17 11.65
C ILE A 468 -15.91 -13.17 11.17
N TRP A 469 -16.67 -12.85 10.11
CA TRP A 469 -17.68 -13.77 9.59
C TRP A 469 -17.01 -14.94 8.86
N ALA A 470 -17.12 -16.16 9.39
CA ALA A 470 -16.33 -17.30 8.94
C ALA A 470 -16.50 -17.64 7.46
N GLU A 471 -17.74 -17.58 6.95
CA GLU A 471 -18.04 -17.95 5.56
C GLU A 471 -17.64 -16.87 4.55
N SER A 472 -17.32 -15.65 4.95
CA SER A 472 -16.84 -14.61 4.01
C SER A 472 -15.38 -14.86 3.68
N TYR A 473 -15.07 -15.11 2.42
CA TYR A 473 -13.71 -15.44 1.95
C TYR A 473 -13.28 -14.66 0.69
N PHE A 474 -14.14 -13.80 0.15
CA PHE A 474 -13.79 -12.79 -0.85
C PHE A 474 -13.92 -11.39 -0.24
N LEU A 475 -12.94 -10.54 -0.52
CA LEU A 475 -12.88 -9.14 -0.13
C LEU A 475 -12.59 -8.28 -1.35
N GLY A 476 -13.29 -7.17 -1.52
CA GLY A 476 -12.92 -6.16 -2.50
C GLY A 476 -13.33 -4.78 -2.02
N CYS A 477 -12.40 -3.84 -2.05
CA CYS A 477 -12.60 -2.49 -1.50
C CYS A 477 -12.29 -1.41 -2.53
N ALA A 478 -12.75 -0.20 -2.24
CA ALA A 478 -12.38 1.03 -2.93
C ALA A 478 -12.43 2.23 -1.98
N THR A 479 -11.67 3.27 -2.32
CA THR A 479 -11.70 4.56 -1.64
C THR A 479 -11.74 5.67 -2.68
N THR A 480 -12.66 6.62 -2.51
CA THR A 480 -12.83 7.75 -3.41
C THR A 480 -12.81 9.07 -2.63
N VAL A 481 -12.05 10.03 -3.13
CA VAL A 481 -12.06 11.43 -2.71
C VAL A 481 -13.09 12.17 -3.55
N CYS A 482 -13.96 12.92 -2.88
CA CYS A 482 -15.01 13.72 -3.48
C CYS A 482 -14.86 15.18 -3.04
N ARG A 483 -14.63 16.09 -3.98
CA ARG A 483 -14.31 17.50 -3.69
C ARG A 483 -14.87 18.44 -4.76
N ASN A 484 -15.14 19.69 -4.38
CA ASN A 484 -15.41 20.79 -5.31
C ASN A 484 -14.15 21.64 -5.47
N ASN A 485 -13.82 22.13 -6.67
CA ASN A 485 -12.53 22.74 -7.03
C ASN A 485 -12.12 23.91 -6.11
N ASN A 486 -13.10 24.66 -5.61
CA ASN A 486 -12.91 25.81 -4.70
C ASN A 486 -12.91 25.44 -3.21
N SER A 487 -12.96 24.16 -2.87
CA SER A 487 -12.97 23.66 -1.50
C SER A 487 -11.63 23.03 -1.13
N THR A 488 -11.18 23.24 0.10
CA THR A 488 -10.13 22.42 0.72
C THR A 488 -10.72 21.25 1.49
N SER A 489 -12.05 21.22 1.69
CA SER A 489 -12.77 20.13 2.31
C SER A 489 -13.18 19.09 1.27
N SER A 490 -12.88 17.83 1.58
CA SER A 490 -13.15 16.66 0.75
C SER A 490 -13.95 15.65 1.57
N LEU A 491 -14.87 14.95 0.94
CA LEU A 491 -15.49 13.75 1.49
C LEU A 491 -14.73 12.54 0.96
N ILE A 492 -14.20 11.71 1.85
CA ILE A 492 -13.47 10.49 1.48
C ILE A 492 -14.35 9.32 1.86
N VAL A 493 -14.77 8.54 0.86
CA VAL A 493 -15.66 7.40 1.04
C VAL A 493 -14.87 6.12 0.80
N THR A 494 -14.78 5.27 1.81
CA THR A 494 -14.20 3.93 1.71
C THR A 494 -15.32 2.91 1.81
N ALA A 495 -15.37 1.96 0.88
CA ALA A 495 -16.29 0.83 0.94
C ALA A 495 -15.53 -0.49 0.75
N CYS A 496 -15.86 -1.50 1.55
CA CYS A 496 -15.41 -2.87 1.39
C CYS A 496 -16.60 -3.81 1.25
N ASN A 497 -16.59 -4.63 0.19
CA ASN A 497 -17.58 -5.65 -0.10
C ASN A 497 -17.04 -7.03 0.28
N TYR A 498 -17.89 -7.87 0.87
CA TYR A 498 -17.55 -9.18 1.43
C TYR A 498 -18.45 -10.28 0.84
N GLY A 499 -17.82 -11.33 0.32
CA GLY A 499 -18.50 -12.42 -0.38
C GLY A 499 -18.09 -13.81 0.12
N PRO A 500 -19.03 -14.75 0.28
CA PRO A 500 -20.44 -14.52 0.56
C PRO A 500 -20.63 -13.57 1.75
N GLY A 501 -21.69 -12.79 1.73
CA GLY A 501 -22.02 -11.77 2.73
C GLY A 501 -22.38 -12.38 4.09
N GLY A 502 -21.90 -11.74 5.15
CA GLY A 502 -22.19 -12.08 6.55
C GLY A 502 -23.23 -11.16 7.20
N VAL A 503 -23.23 -11.13 8.54
CA VAL A 503 -24.11 -10.28 9.36
C VAL A 503 -25.60 -10.58 9.13
N VAL A 504 -25.92 -11.87 8.96
CA VAL A 504 -27.29 -12.35 8.78
C VAL A 504 -27.85 -12.75 10.14
N GLU A 505 -28.89 -12.06 10.58
CA GLU A 505 -29.56 -12.34 11.86
C GLU A 505 -30.06 -13.78 11.92
N GLY A 506 -29.84 -14.45 13.06
CA GLY A 506 -30.18 -15.86 13.26
C GLY A 506 -29.14 -16.86 12.74
N ARG A 507 -28.12 -16.43 11.98
CA ARG A 507 -27.00 -17.30 11.56
C ARG A 507 -25.82 -17.17 12.51
N ASN A 508 -24.93 -18.16 12.51
CA ASN A 508 -23.73 -18.09 13.33
C ASN A 508 -22.64 -17.25 12.64
N VAL A 509 -21.92 -16.43 13.41
CA VAL A 509 -20.74 -15.70 12.90
C VAL A 509 -19.64 -16.69 12.50
N TYR A 510 -19.43 -17.72 13.33
CA TYR A 510 -18.56 -18.85 13.05
C TYR A 510 -19.01 -20.08 13.87
N VAL A 511 -18.52 -21.26 13.50
CA VAL A 511 -18.75 -22.52 14.22
C VAL A 511 -17.78 -22.61 15.39
N ARG A 512 -18.30 -22.88 16.61
CA ARG A 512 -17.45 -23.11 17.78
C ARG A 512 -16.65 -24.39 17.64
N GLY A 513 -15.35 -24.33 17.92
CA GLY A 513 -14.47 -25.49 17.95
C GLY A 513 -13.02 -25.08 17.72
N GLY A 514 -12.09 -26.05 17.86
CA GLY A 514 -10.68 -25.77 17.62
C GLY A 514 -10.43 -25.29 16.19
N PRO A 515 -9.43 -24.42 15.95
CA PRO A 515 -9.11 -23.92 14.63
C PRO A 515 -9.04 -25.03 13.58
N CYS A 516 -9.64 -24.76 12.42
CA CYS A 516 -9.75 -25.66 11.28
C CYS A 516 -10.46 -27.01 11.49
N THR A 517 -11.04 -27.30 12.66
CA THR A 517 -11.74 -28.58 12.91
C THR A 517 -13.03 -28.74 12.11
N HIS A 518 -13.49 -27.70 11.44
CA HIS A 518 -14.69 -27.69 10.60
C HIS A 518 -14.47 -26.98 9.26
N CYS A 519 -13.25 -27.06 8.72
CA CYS A 519 -12.95 -26.61 7.36
C CYS A 519 -13.65 -27.49 6.32
N MET A 520 -14.41 -26.85 5.43
CA MET A 520 -15.11 -27.52 4.34
C MET A 520 -14.63 -27.03 2.98
N ILE A 521 -14.64 -27.97 2.03
CA ILE A 521 -14.34 -27.75 0.62
C ILE A 521 -15.20 -26.60 0.05
N LEU A 522 -14.56 -25.66 -0.66
CA LEU A 522 -15.20 -24.50 -1.29
C LEU A 522 -15.96 -24.83 -2.58
N ASN A 523 -15.58 -25.88 -3.31
CA ASN A 523 -16.27 -26.35 -4.52
C ASN A 523 -16.16 -27.88 -4.63
N ARG A 524 -17.26 -28.58 -4.99
CA ARG A 524 -17.32 -30.07 -5.09
C ARG A 524 -16.23 -30.69 -5.98
N THR A 525 -15.55 -29.90 -6.82
CA THR A 525 -14.53 -30.36 -7.76
C THR A 525 -13.07 -30.12 -7.31
N THR A 526 -12.79 -29.41 -6.21
CA THR A 526 -11.41 -29.08 -5.78
C THR A 526 -11.23 -29.17 -4.26
N HIS A 527 -10.00 -29.45 -3.79
CA HIS A 527 -9.69 -29.64 -2.35
C HIS A 527 -9.49 -28.33 -1.55
N GLY A 528 -9.64 -27.16 -2.18
CA GLY A 528 -9.47 -25.87 -1.51
C GLY A 528 -10.51 -25.64 -0.41
N GLY A 529 -10.11 -25.06 0.72
CA GLY A 529 -11.01 -24.83 1.86
C GLY A 529 -11.08 -25.93 2.90
N ALA A 530 -10.57 -27.15 2.62
CA ALA A 530 -10.69 -28.30 3.52
C ALA A 530 -9.61 -28.39 4.62
N TYR A 531 -8.54 -27.59 4.51
CA TYR A 531 -7.36 -27.65 5.38
C TYR A 531 -7.02 -26.27 5.92
N CYS A 532 -6.18 -26.21 6.97
CA CYS A 532 -5.64 -24.93 7.42
C CYS A 532 -4.75 -24.28 6.35
N SER A 533 -4.75 -22.96 6.29
CA SER A 533 -3.80 -22.17 5.52
C SER A 533 -2.39 -22.33 6.05
N SER A 534 -1.40 -22.40 5.15
CA SER A 534 0.01 -22.38 5.53
C SER A 534 0.46 -21.02 6.05
N THR A 535 -0.19 -19.95 5.59
CA THR A 535 0.15 -18.56 5.93
C THR A 535 -0.58 -18.13 7.20
N TYR A 536 -1.84 -18.52 7.33
CA TYR A 536 -2.71 -18.20 8.48
C TYR A 536 -3.17 -19.49 9.16
N PRO A 537 -2.37 -20.08 10.07
CA PRO A 537 -2.53 -21.46 10.52
C PRO A 537 -3.84 -21.76 11.27
N TYR A 538 -4.63 -20.74 11.62
CA TYR A 538 -5.94 -20.90 12.27
C TYR A 538 -7.12 -20.67 11.32
N LEU A 539 -6.86 -20.43 10.03
CA LEU A 539 -7.86 -20.21 9.00
C LEU A 539 -7.95 -21.39 8.05
N CYS A 540 -9.16 -21.69 7.56
CA CYS A 540 -9.38 -22.58 6.43
C CYS A 540 -8.82 -21.94 5.15
N SER A 541 -7.94 -22.65 4.45
CA SER A 541 -7.25 -22.17 3.26
C SER A 541 -8.21 -21.70 2.18
N GLY A 542 -7.99 -20.50 1.64
CA GLY A 542 -8.78 -19.98 0.54
C GLY A 542 -8.45 -20.61 -0.82
N SER A 543 -7.26 -21.21 -0.97
CA SER A 543 -6.74 -21.62 -2.28
C SER A 543 -6.87 -23.12 -2.55
N VAL A 544 -6.88 -23.47 -3.83
CA VAL A 544 -6.90 -24.86 -4.33
C VAL A 544 -5.52 -25.54 -4.20
N PHE A 545 -4.47 -24.78 -3.88
CA PHE A 545 -3.08 -25.26 -3.91
C PHE A 545 -2.45 -25.33 -2.52
N ALA A 546 -2.99 -26.21 -1.67
CA ALA A 546 -2.17 -26.85 -0.66
C ALA A 546 -1.68 -28.20 -1.22
N SER A 547 -0.35 -28.42 -1.20
CA SER A 547 0.32 -29.75 -1.17
C SER A 547 0.98 -30.38 -2.42
N GLN A 548 1.42 -29.68 -3.47
CA GLN A 548 2.42 -30.31 -4.38
C GLN A 548 3.82 -30.41 -3.75
N ARG A 549 4.19 -29.53 -2.81
CA ARG A 549 5.53 -29.55 -2.19
C ARG A 549 5.73 -30.74 -1.24
N PHE A 550 4.70 -31.18 -0.53
CA PHE A 550 4.81 -32.35 0.37
C PHE A 550 4.71 -33.69 -0.40
N ALA A 551 3.95 -33.76 -1.50
CA ALA A 551 3.94 -34.95 -2.34
C ALA A 551 5.32 -35.19 -2.97
N ILE A 552 5.99 -34.13 -3.45
CA ILE A 552 7.32 -34.22 -4.05
C ILE A 552 8.39 -34.52 -2.98
N GLN A 553 8.34 -33.90 -1.80
CA GLN A 553 9.26 -34.25 -0.70
C GLN A 553 9.03 -35.65 -0.13
N ALA A 554 7.78 -36.12 -0.04
CA ALA A 554 7.44 -37.49 0.36
C ALA A 554 7.90 -38.50 -0.70
N LEU A 555 7.73 -38.22 -1.98
CA LEU A 555 8.22 -39.06 -3.08
C LEU A 555 9.75 -39.08 -3.14
N LEU A 556 10.43 -37.95 -2.90
CA LEU A 556 11.89 -37.87 -2.84
C LEU A 556 12.48 -38.56 -1.60
N THR A 557 11.79 -38.51 -0.46
CA THR A 557 12.20 -39.25 0.75
C THR A 557 11.94 -40.75 0.61
N ILE A 558 10.83 -41.17 0.00
CA ILE A 558 10.57 -42.58 -0.31
C ILE A 558 11.56 -43.12 -1.36
N ALA A 559 11.87 -42.33 -2.40
CA ALA A 559 12.89 -42.69 -3.39
C ALA A 559 14.29 -42.74 -2.79
N GLY A 560 14.62 -41.82 -1.88
CA GLY A 560 15.89 -41.82 -1.13
C GLY A 560 16.01 -43.03 -0.20
N ILE A 561 14.94 -43.44 0.47
CA ILE A 561 14.92 -44.63 1.33
C ILE A 561 15.03 -45.93 0.50
N LEU A 562 14.40 -45.99 -0.68
CA LEU A 562 14.53 -47.13 -1.60
C LEU A 562 15.92 -47.26 -2.23
N LEU A 563 16.63 -46.15 -2.46
CA LEU A 563 18.02 -46.12 -2.92
C LEU A 563 19.04 -46.51 -1.84
N ILE A 564 18.67 -46.43 -0.56
CA ILE A 564 19.50 -46.87 0.57
C ILE A 564 19.25 -48.36 0.91
N LEU A 565 18.16 -48.95 0.41
CA LEU A 565 17.75 -50.34 0.64
C LEU A 565 18.05 -51.29 -0.53
N GLN A 566 18.72 -50.81 -1.59
CA GLN A 566 19.37 -51.61 -2.64
C GLN A 566 20.89 -51.54 -2.45
#